data_AF-A0A0M8X4C6-F1
#
_entry.id   AF-A0A0M8X4C6-F1
#
_cell.length_a   1.000
_cell.length_b   1.000
_cell.length_c   1.000
_cell.angle_alpha   90.00
_cell.angle_beta   90.00
_cell.angle_gamma   90.00
#
_symmetry.space_group_name_H-M   'P 1'
#
loop_
_entity.id
_entity.type
_entity.pdbx_description
1 polymer ?
#
loop_
_entity_poly.entity_id
_entity_poly.type
_entity_poly.pdbx_seq_one_letter_code
_entity_poly.pdbx_strand_id
1 'polypeptide(L)'
;MALFALFGPPAITLLLFLIGVFPYALWVTRKKPSRKARLAAVGSAAALAAYGAGTFYGLAYANPLDLCATRTANGDYVDTGRDYSLESATVHHFPPSVTCHWSSGYSTNDGAFWTTPLLYAGLACATVCFTLILIDRSKRRRAPRGNALDA
;
A
#
# COMPACT_ATOMS: atom_id res chain seq x y z
N MET A 1 -6.55 20.42 0.45
CA MET A 1 -6.35 19.22 -0.41
C MET A 1 -4.91 19.08 -0.91
N ALA A 2 -4.14 20.15 -1.13
CA ALA A 2 -2.73 20.08 -1.56
C ALA A 2 -1.75 19.40 -0.56
N LEU A 3 -1.99 19.51 0.76
CA LEU A 3 -1.13 18.88 1.78
C LEU A 3 -1.11 17.34 1.70
N PHE A 4 -2.26 16.70 1.47
CA PHE A 4 -2.31 15.24 1.32
C PHE A 4 -1.74 14.77 -0.02
N ALA A 5 -1.81 15.60 -1.07
CA ALA A 5 -1.17 15.29 -2.34
C ALA A 5 0.37 15.31 -2.24
N LEU A 6 0.92 16.25 -1.46
CA LEU A 6 2.37 16.37 -1.25
C LEU A 6 2.92 15.38 -0.22
N PHE A 7 2.19 15.18 0.90
CA PHE A 7 2.67 14.40 2.04
C PHE A 7 2.04 12.99 2.14
N GLY A 8 1.00 12.70 1.38
CA GLY A 8 0.31 11.40 1.38
C GLY A 8 1.23 10.25 0.99
N PRO A 9 1.85 10.25 -0.21
CA PRO A 9 2.76 9.18 -0.61
C PRO A 9 3.95 9.00 0.36
N PRO A 10 4.65 10.07 0.81
CA PRO A 10 5.68 9.95 1.84
C PRO A 10 5.17 9.35 3.16
N ALA A 11 4.02 9.80 3.66
CA ALA A 11 3.45 9.33 4.92
C ALA A 11 3.00 7.86 4.84
N ILE A 12 2.39 7.45 3.73
CA ILE A 12 1.98 6.06 3.50
C ILE A 12 3.22 5.17 3.36
N THR A 13 4.25 5.63 2.63
CA THR A 13 5.52 4.90 2.50
C THR A 13 6.18 4.73 3.86
N LEU A 14 6.24 5.79 4.68
CA LEU A 14 6.76 5.72 6.05
C LEU A 14 5.95 4.77 6.94
N LEU A 15 4.63 4.81 6.86
CA LEU A 15 3.75 3.92 7.61
C LEU A 15 4.00 2.45 7.23
N LEU A 16 4.04 2.14 5.94
CA LEU A 16 4.31 0.79 5.45
C LEU A 16 5.74 0.34 5.82
N PHE A 17 6.70 1.25 5.77
CA PHE A 17 8.08 0.99 6.18
C PHE A 17 8.15 0.67 7.67
N LEU A 18 7.51 1.46 8.54
CA LEU A 18 7.44 1.20 9.99
C LEU A 18 6.76 -0.15 10.28
N ILE A 19 5.66 -0.46 9.57
CA ILE A 19 4.96 -1.74 9.68
C ILE A 19 5.84 -2.92 9.23
N GLY A 20 6.74 -2.72 8.26
CA GLY A 20 7.68 -3.74 7.79
C GLY A 20 8.94 -3.91 8.65
N VAL A 21 9.53 -2.80 9.11
CA VAL A 21 10.78 -2.80 9.88
C VAL A 21 10.62 -3.55 11.20
N PHE A 22 9.50 -3.38 11.90
CA PHE A 22 9.29 -4.04 13.19
C PHE A 22 9.25 -5.58 13.09
N PRO A 23 8.39 -6.21 12.26
CA PRO A 23 8.39 -7.66 12.10
C PRO A 23 9.68 -8.18 11.46
N TYR A 24 10.32 -7.42 10.57
CA TYR A 24 11.63 -7.77 10.02
C TYR A 24 12.73 -7.79 11.10
N ALA A 25 12.79 -6.77 11.95
CA ALA A 25 13.72 -6.74 13.08
C ALA A 25 13.47 -7.92 14.04
N LEU A 26 12.21 -8.27 14.30
CA LEU A 26 11.87 -9.46 15.10
C LEU A 26 12.26 -10.78 14.44
N TRP A 27 12.28 -10.82 13.11
CA TRP A 27 12.75 -11.95 12.35
C TRP A 27 14.28 -12.09 12.47
N VAL A 28 15.03 -11.02 12.19
CA VAL A 28 16.51 -11.06 12.14
C VAL A 28 17.15 -11.18 13.53
N THR A 29 16.59 -10.52 14.55
CA THR A 29 17.18 -10.51 15.91
C THR A 29 16.98 -11.81 16.70
N ARG A 30 16.13 -12.73 16.24
CA ARG A 30 15.85 -13.98 16.96
C ARG A 30 16.49 -15.19 16.27
N LYS A 31 17.31 -15.96 17.02
CA LYS A 31 17.86 -17.27 16.58
C LYS A 31 16.80 -18.25 16.04
N LYS A 32 15.55 -18.17 16.54
CA LYS A 32 14.39 -18.92 16.02
C LYS A 32 13.18 -17.97 15.88
N PRO A 33 12.99 -17.33 14.72
CA PRO A 33 11.84 -16.47 14.48
C PRO A 33 10.54 -17.30 14.44
N SER A 34 9.47 -16.80 15.04
CA SER A 34 8.17 -17.49 15.03
C SER A 34 7.55 -17.46 13.62
N ARG A 35 6.74 -18.46 13.27
CA ARG A 35 6.00 -18.51 11.99
C ARG A 35 5.19 -17.23 11.76
N LYS A 36 4.59 -16.68 12.83
CA LYS A 36 3.86 -15.41 12.81
C LYS A 36 4.76 -14.22 12.42
N ALA A 37 5.98 -14.13 12.97
CA ALA A 37 6.92 -13.05 12.62
C ALA A 37 7.38 -13.13 11.17
N ARG A 38 7.61 -14.35 10.66
CA ARG A 38 7.93 -14.57 9.24
C ARG A 38 6.79 -14.17 8.33
N LEU A 39 5.56 -14.58 8.63
CA LEU A 39 4.37 -14.21 7.86
C LEU A 39 4.08 -12.70 7.92
N ALA A 40 4.27 -12.06 9.07
CA ALA A 40 4.15 -10.61 9.20
C ALA A 40 5.18 -9.87 8.32
N ALA A 41 6.43 -10.33 8.29
CA ALA A 41 7.47 -9.74 7.45
C ALA A 41 7.17 -9.93 5.95
N VAL A 42 6.75 -11.13 5.54
CA VAL A 42 6.38 -11.42 4.15
C VAL A 42 5.14 -10.62 3.73
N GLY A 43 4.11 -10.54 4.57
CA GLY A 43 2.92 -9.74 4.30
C GLY A 43 3.22 -8.25 4.18
N SER A 44 4.12 -7.74 5.03
CA SER A 44 4.57 -6.35 4.96
C SER A 44 5.39 -6.07 3.70
N ALA A 45 6.29 -6.99 3.33
CA ALA A 45 7.07 -6.89 2.10
C ALA A 45 6.17 -6.95 0.86
N ALA A 46 5.16 -7.81 0.83
CA ALA A 46 4.19 -7.89 -0.24
C ALA A 46 3.35 -6.62 -0.35
N ALA A 47 2.90 -6.05 0.77
CA ALA A 47 2.18 -4.78 0.79
C ALA A 47 3.06 -3.62 0.30
N LEU A 48 4.33 -3.56 0.73
CA LEU A 48 5.31 -2.58 0.27
C LEU A 48 5.60 -2.72 -1.24
N ALA A 49 5.76 -3.94 -1.73
CA ALA A 49 5.98 -4.21 -3.15
C ALA A 49 4.75 -3.88 -4.00
N ALA A 50 3.54 -4.18 -3.51
CA ALA A 50 2.29 -3.84 -4.18
C ALA A 50 2.05 -2.33 -4.22
N TYR A 51 2.27 -1.65 -3.10
CA TYR A 51 2.18 -0.20 -3.01
C TYR A 51 3.23 0.46 -3.92
N GLY A 52 4.48 0.00 -3.80
CA GLY A 52 5.59 0.40 -4.65
C GLY A 52 5.25 0.24 -6.12
N ALA A 53 4.82 -0.94 -6.56
CA ALA A 53 4.44 -1.19 -7.95
C ALA A 53 3.30 -0.29 -8.42
N GLY A 54 2.27 -0.07 -7.60
CA GLY A 54 1.20 0.89 -7.89
C GLY A 54 1.72 2.32 -8.02
N THR A 55 2.70 2.73 -7.20
CA THR A 55 3.36 4.04 -7.29
C THR A 55 4.43 4.12 -8.38
N PHE A 56 5.02 3.01 -8.85
CA PHE A 56 5.99 2.95 -9.95
C PHE A 56 5.29 2.96 -11.32
N TYR A 57 4.14 2.29 -11.44
CA TYR A 57 3.17 2.66 -12.48
C TYR A 57 2.80 4.14 -12.36
N GLY A 58 2.81 4.66 -11.13
CA GLY A 58 2.64 6.07 -10.85
C GLY A 58 3.85 7.00 -11.04
N LEU A 59 5.03 6.54 -11.42
CA LEU A 59 6.07 7.44 -11.95
C LEU A 59 5.74 7.92 -13.37
N ALA A 60 4.68 7.37 -13.98
CA ALA A 60 3.94 8.01 -15.07
C ALA A 60 3.01 9.18 -14.58
N TYR A 61 2.86 9.42 -13.26
CA TYR A 61 2.10 10.56 -12.70
C TYR A 61 2.86 11.89 -12.78
N ALA A 62 3.99 11.94 -13.50
CA ALA A 62 4.50 13.23 -13.96
C ALA A 62 3.45 13.95 -14.83
N ASN A 63 2.62 13.20 -15.56
CA ASN A 63 1.45 13.69 -16.29
C ASN A 63 0.29 12.68 -16.15
N PRO A 64 -0.60 12.81 -15.15
CA PRO A 64 -1.74 11.90 -14.99
C PRO A 64 -2.67 11.87 -16.22
N LEU A 65 -2.62 12.91 -17.06
CA LEU A 65 -3.34 12.97 -18.33
C LEU A 65 -2.80 11.99 -19.38
N ASP A 66 -1.48 11.72 -19.39
CA ASP A 66 -0.82 10.81 -20.34
C ASP A 66 -1.16 9.33 -20.06
N LEU A 67 -1.61 9.00 -18.85
CA LEU A 67 -2.12 7.67 -18.49
C LEU A 67 -3.55 7.46 -18.99
N CYS A 68 -4.37 8.50 -18.85
CA CYS A 68 -5.78 8.45 -19.19
C CYS A 68 -6.01 8.46 -20.70
N ALA A 69 -5.20 9.21 -21.45
CA ALA A 69 -5.46 9.49 -22.85
C ALA A 69 -4.17 9.63 -23.66
N THR A 70 -4.24 9.31 -24.95
CA THR A 70 -3.12 9.55 -25.87
C THR A 70 -3.18 10.98 -26.37
N ARG A 71 -2.06 11.71 -26.31
CA ARG A 71 -1.95 13.06 -26.86
C ARG A 71 -1.95 13.00 -28.39
N THR A 72 -2.92 13.65 -29.01
CA THR A 72 -3.00 13.80 -30.47
C THR A 72 -1.98 14.83 -30.98
N ALA A 73 -1.75 14.84 -32.30
CA ALA A 73 -0.84 15.81 -32.94
C ALA A 73 -1.26 17.28 -32.72
N ASN A 74 -2.54 17.53 -32.42
CA ASN A 74 -3.09 18.85 -32.12
C ASN A 74 -2.93 19.24 -30.64
N GLY A 75 -2.41 18.33 -29.81
CA GLY A 75 -2.21 18.54 -28.39
C GLY A 75 -3.38 18.11 -27.49
N ASP A 76 -4.50 17.68 -28.08
CA ASP A 76 -5.68 17.20 -27.35
C ASP A 76 -5.50 15.78 -26.82
N TYR A 77 -6.02 15.52 -25.63
CA TYR A 77 -6.03 14.21 -24.98
C TYR A 77 -7.33 13.47 -25.28
N VAL A 78 -7.24 12.40 -26.07
CA VAL A 78 -8.40 11.63 -26.55
C VAL A 78 -8.31 10.17 -26.11
N ASP A 79 -9.46 9.58 -25.77
CA ASP A 79 -9.57 8.16 -25.47
C ASP A 79 -9.25 7.33 -26.73
N THR A 80 -8.49 6.25 -26.57
CA THR A 80 -7.98 5.47 -27.71
C THR A 80 -9.14 4.65 -28.29
N GLY A 81 -9.88 5.23 -29.23
CA GLY A 81 -11.04 4.62 -29.88
C GLY A 81 -12.40 5.26 -29.57
N ARG A 82 -12.46 6.44 -28.94
CA ARG A 82 -13.71 7.20 -28.74
C ARG A 82 -13.50 8.71 -28.93
N ASP A 83 -14.55 9.41 -29.34
CA ASP A 83 -14.52 10.86 -29.63
C ASP A 83 -14.61 11.76 -28.38
N TYR A 84 -14.36 11.21 -27.18
CA TYR A 84 -14.46 11.95 -25.93
C TYR A 84 -13.09 12.47 -25.49
N SER A 85 -13.06 13.73 -25.10
CA SER A 85 -11.89 14.40 -24.54
C SER A 85 -11.78 14.20 -23.03
N LEU A 86 -10.55 14.14 -22.55
CA LEU A 86 -10.26 14.08 -21.12
C LEU A 86 -10.46 15.47 -20.48
N GLU A 87 -11.34 15.59 -19.49
CA GLU A 87 -11.59 16.85 -18.79
C GLU A 87 -10.67 17.03 -17.58
N SER A 88 -10.52 15.97 -16.78
CA SER A 88 -9.71 16.02 -15.57
C SER A 88 -9.27 14.62 -15.15
N ALA A 89 -8.24 14.56 -14.30
CA ALA A 89 -7.76 13.33 -13.70
C ALA A 89 -7.62 13.51 -12.19
N THR A 90 -8.15 12.56 -11.43
CA THR A 90 -8.07 12.50 -9.98
C THR A 90 -7.11 11.40 -9.56
N VAL A 91 -6.09 11.76 -8.78
CA VAL A 91 -5.11 10.81 -8.26
C VAL A 91 -5.54 10.29 -6.89
N HIS A 92 -5.62 8.97 -6.74
CA HIS A 92 -5.80 8.29 -5.47
C HIS A 92 -4.46 7.77 -4.94
N HIS A 93 -4.12 8.13 -3.71
CA HIS A 93 -2.85 7.72 -3.09
C HIS A 93 -2.95 6.38 -2.36
N PHE A 94 -4.16 5.89 -2.05
CA PHE A 94 -4.38 4.62 -1.37
C PHE A 94 -5.82 4.09 -1.56
N PRO A 95 -6.02 2.91 -2.19
CA PRO A 95 -5.04 2.21 -3.02
C PRO A 95 -4.58 3.12 -4.18
N PRO A 96 -3.33 2.98 -4.67
CA PRO A 96 -2.83 3.83 -5.75
C PRO A 96 -3.61 3.59 -7.05
N SER A 97 -4.31 4.62 -7.54
CA SER A 97 -5.06 4.58 -8.82
C SER A 97 -5.32 5.98 -9.37
N VAL A 98 -5.68 6.08 -10.66
CA VAL A 98 -6.06 7.35 -11.31
C VAL A 98 -7.48 7.23 -11.85
N THR A 99 -8.37 8.14 -11.45
CA THR A 99 -9.69 8.26 -12.06
C THR A 99 -9.65 9.33 -13.15
N CYS A 100 -9.95 8.94 -14.39
CA CYS A 100 -10.03 9.79 -15.57
C CYS A 100 -11.47 10.23 -15.78
N HIS A 101 -11.73 11.53 -15.86
CA HIS A 101 -13.05 12.10 -16.09
C HIS A 101 -13.16 12.60 -17.54
N TRP A 102 -14.19 12.16 -18.24
CA TRP A 102 -14.36 12.37 -19.68
C TRP A 102 -15.53 13.31 -19.96
N SER A 103 -15.48 14.04 -21.09
CA SER A 103 -16.50 15.03 -21.48
C SER A 103 -17.88 14.45 -21.78
N SER A 104 -17.97 13.14 -21.96
CA SER A 104 -19.21 12.36 -22.00
C SER A 104 -19.94 12.24 -20.65
N GLY A 105 -19.28 12.59 -19.55
CA GLY A 105 -19.75 12.39 -18.18
C GLY A 105 -19.43 11.02 -17.57
N TYR A 106 -18.77 10.10 -18.30
CA TYR A 106 -18.27 8.86 -17.68
C TYR A 106 -16.91 9.06 -17.02
N SER A 107 -16.56 8.16 -16.11
CA SER A 107 -15.23 8.11 -15.50
C SER A 107 -14.66 6.70 -15.57
N THR A 108 -13.38 6.59 -15.88
CA THR A 108 -12.64 5.32 -15.89
C THR A 108 -11.58 5.35 -14.80
N ASN A 109 -11.35 4.22 -14.14
CA ASN A 109 -10.28 4.10 -13.15
C ASN A 109 -9.15 3.28 -13.76
N ASP A 110 -7.98 3.89 -13.90
CA ASP A 110 -6.77 3.25 -14.37
C ASP A 110 -5.88 2.87 -13.18
N GLY A 111 -5.51 1.59 -13.14
CA GLY A 111 -4.80 0.98 -12.04
C GLY A 111 -4.60 -0.50 -12.29
N ALA A 112 -3.42 -1.02 -11.96
CA ALA A 112 -3.11 -2.42 -12.16
C ALA A 112 -4.02 -3.31 -11.29
N PHE A 113 -4.82 -4.16 -11.93
CA PHE A 113 -5.86 -4.99 -11.29
C PHE A 113 -5.36 -5.86 -10.13
N TRP A 114 -4.07 -6.20 -10.09
CA TRP A 114 -3.45 -7.04 -9.08
C TRP A 114 -2.88 -6.27 -7.88
N THR A 115 -2.63 -4.96 -8.02
CA THR A 115 -1.97 -4.17 -6.97
C THR A 115 -2.85 -4.01 -5.74
N THR A 116 -4.12 -3.63 -5.93
CA THR A 116 -5.12 -3.48 -4.86
C THR A 116 -5.35 -4.77 -4.07
N PRO A 117 -5.67 -5.93 -4.67
CA PRO A 117 -5.86 -7.16 -3.91
C PRO A 117 -4.58 -7.61 -3.20
N LEU A 118 -3.40 -7.48 -3.83
CA LEU A 118 -2.13 -7.84 -3.21
C LEU A 118 -1.79 -6.93 -2.02
N LEU A 119 -2.05 -5.63 -2.13
CA LEU A 119 -1.85 -4.65 -1.09
C LEU A 119 -2.71 -4.97 0.14
N TYR A 120 -4.01 -5.19 -0.06
CA TYR A 120 -4.92 -5.52 1.03
C TYR A 120 -4.62 -6.89 1.65
N ALA A 121 -4.29 -7.91 0.84
CA ALA A 121 -3.89 -9.22 1.34
C ALA A 121 -2.61 -9.15 2.20
N GLY A 122 -1.61 -8.40 1.74
CA GLY A 122 -0.37 -8.16 2.47
C GLY A 122 -0.60 -7.44 3.81
N LEU A 123 -1.40 -6.36 3.79
CA LEU A 123 -1.78 -5.60 4.99
C LEU A 123 -2.58 -6.44 5.99
N ALA A 124 -3.56 -7.22 5.53
CA ALA A 124 -4.34 -8.10 6.39
C ALA A 124 -3.44 -9.16 7.06
N CYS A 125 -2.54 -9.78 6.30
CA CYS A 125 -1.59 -10.76 6.84
C CYS A 125 -0.65 -10.12 7.87
N ALA A 126 -0.09 -8.95 7.55
CA ALA A 126 0.81 -8.22 8.44
C ALA A 126 0.11 -7.83 9.75
N THR A 127 -1.07 -7.21 9.68
CA THR A 127 -1.83 -6.75 10.85
C THR A 127 -2.27 -7.89 11.75
N VAL A 128 -2.81 -8.98 11.19
CA VAL A 128 -3.22 -10.17 11.97
C VAL A 128 -2.00 -10.83 12.63
N CYS A 129 -0.91 -11.04 11.89
CA CYS A 129 0.27 -11.66 12.47
C CYS A 129 0.92 -10.77 13.55
N PHE A 130 0.94 -9.46 13.33
CA PHE A 130 1.49 -8.50 14.28
C PHE A 130 0.68 -8.43 15.58
N THR A 131 -0.66 -8.33 15.48
CA THR A 131 -1.56 -8.32 16.64
C THR A 131 -1.41 -9.60 17.46
N LEU A 132 -1.31 -10.77 16.81
CA LEU A 132 -1.05 -12.03 17.50
C LEU A 132 0.31 -12.05 18.23
N ILE A 133 1.36 -11.45 17.65
CA ILE A 133 2.67 -11.32 18.32
C ILE A 133 2.57 -10.43 19.56
N LEU A 134 1.83 -9.32 19.47
CA LEU A 134 1.61 -8.42 20.61
C LEU A 134 0.81 -9.09 21.72
N ILE A 135 -0.22 -9.86 21.38
CA ILE A 135 -1.02 -10.64 22.33
C ILE A 135 -0.16 -11.71 23.01
N ASP A 136 0.64 -12.47 22.25
CA ASP A 136 1.53 -13.49 22.82
C ASP A 136 2.56 -12.86 23.78
N ARG A 137 3.04 -11.64 23.47
CA ARG A 137 3.94 -10.88 24.34
C ARG A 137 3.27 -10.36 25.59
N SER A 138 2.06 -9.81 25.48
CA SER A 138 1.33 -9.29 26.63
C SER A 138 0.99 -10.42 27.60
N LYS A 139 0.58 -11.60 27.08
CA LYS A 139 0.36 -12.82 27.89
C LYS A 139 1.64 -13.28 28.59
N ARG A 140 2.78 -13.35 27.90
CA ARG A 140 4.07 -13.71 28.53
C ARG A 140 4.53 -12.71 29.59
N ARG A 141 4.28 -11.41 29.41
CA ARG A 141 4.60 -10.39 30.42
C ARG A 141 3.67 -10.45 31.63
N ARG A 142 2.42 -10.89 31.44
CA ARG A 142 1.42 -11.08 32.50
C ARG A 142 1.51 -12.44 33.19
N ALA A 143 2.26 -13.40 32.66
CA ALA A 143 2.56 -14.64 33.36
C ALA A 143 3.30 -14.28 34.67
N PRO A 144 2.75 -14.60 35.85
CA PRO A 144 3.33 -14.17 37.12
C PRO A 144 4.75 -14.72 37.27
N ARG A 145 5.64 -13.93 37.87
CA ARG A 145 6.77 -14.43 38.67
C ARG A 145 6.22 -15.19 39.90
N GLY A 146 5.38 -16.18 39.68
CA GLY A 146 4.56 -16.84 40.73
C GLY A 146 5.19 -18.10 41.31
N ASN A 147 6.38 -18.52 40.86
CA ASN A 147 7.02 -19.75 41.33
C ASN A 147 8.32 -19.48 42.09
N ALA A 148 8.39 -18.40 42.87
CA ALA A 148 9.53 -18.13 43.73
C ALA A 148 9.07 -17.56 45.07
N LEU A 149 8.30 -18.35 45.84
CA LEU A 149 8.05 -18.08 47.26
C LEU A 149 7.58 -19.31 48.07
N ASP A 150 7.65 -20.52 47.53
CA ASP A 150 7.43 -21.76 48.29
C ASP A 150 8.65 -22.67 48.16
N ALA A 151 9.73 -22.34 48.88
CA ALA A 151 10.88 -23.21 49.15
C ALA A 151 11.46 -22.87 50.53
#